data_AF-A0ABD5N1A9-F1
#
_entry.id   AF-A0ABD5N1A9-F1
#
_cell.length_a   1.000
_cell.length_b   1.000
_cell.length_c   1.000
_cell.angle_alpha   90.00
_cell.angle_beta   90.00
_cell.angle_gamma   90.00
#
_symmetry.space_group_name_H-M   'P 1'
#
loop_
_entity.id
_entity.type
_entity.pdbx_description
1 polymer ?
#
loop_
_entity_poly.entity_id
_entity_poly.type
_entity_poly.pdbx_seq_one_letter_code
_entity_poly.pdbx_strand_id
1 'polypeptide(L)' 'MPNNRIPQAFKAISIGTELAISVLGGGFLGYFIGRVFGETWAAIGLSMGIILGFIGGMYSIIKRFW' A
#
# COMPACT_ATOMS: atom_id res chain seq x y z
N MET A 1 33.43 -14.01 -4.03
CA MET A 1 32.25 -13.38 -4.68
C MET A 1 31.46 -12.67 -3.61
N PRO A 2 31.30 -11.34 -3.64
CA PRO A 2 30.52 -10.65 -2.62
C PRO A 2 29.08 -11.19 -2.60
N ASN A 3 28.52 -11.32 -1.40
CA ASN A 3 27.24 -11.95 -1.14
C ASN A 3 26.09 -11.02 -1.57
N ASN A 4 25.83 -10.94 -2.87
CA ASN A 4 24.83 -10.04 -3.46
C ASN A 4 23.37 -10.38 -3.07
N ARG A 5 23.14 -11.46 -2.29
CA ARG A 5 21.81 -11.89 -1.85
C ARG A 5 21.25 -11.03 -0.71
N ILE A 6 22.13 -10.53 0.18
CA ILE A 6 21.71 -9.67 1.31
C ILE A 6 21.04 -8.38 0.80
N PRO A 7 21.64 -7.61 -0.14
CA PRO A 7 20.99 -6.40 -0.63
C PRO A 7 19.68 -6.67 -1.41
N GLN A 8 19.55 -7.82 -2.07
CA GLN A 8 18.31 -8.18 -2.78
C GLN A 8 17.17 -8.56 -1.81
N ALA A 9 17.47 -9.33 -0.76
CA ALA A 9 16.50 -9.69 0.26
C ALA A 9 15.98 -8.45 1.01
N PHE A 10 16.88 -7.54 1.40
CA PHE A 10 16.49 -6.27 2.01
C PHE A 10 15.61 -5.41 1.09
N LYS A 11 15.94 -5.36 -0.21
CA LYS A 11 15.17 -4.65 -1.23
C LYS A 11 13.76 -5.24 -1.40
N ALA A 12 13.62 -6.57 -1.38
CA ALA A 12 12.30 -7.21 -1.43
C ALA A 12 11.47 -6.95 -0.17
N ILE A 13 12.10 -7.01 1.01
CA ILE A 13 11.43 -6.72 2.30
C ILE A 13 10.97 -5.25 2.34
N SER A 14 11.80 -4.30 1.88
CA SER A 14 11.43 -2.89 1.88
C SER A 14 10.24 -2.63 0.96
N ILE A 15 10.22 -3.23 -0.24
CA ILE A 15 9.09 -3.13 -1.18
C ILE A 15 7.81 -3.67 -0.56
N GLY A 16 7.87 -4.88 0.02
CA GLY A 16 6.71 -5.51 0.63
C GLY A 16 6.15 -4.69 1.81
N THR A 17 7.04 -4.13 2.64
CA THR A 17 6.67 -3.28 3.77
C THR A 17 6.02 -1.98 3.29
N GLU A 18 6.60 -1.34 2.28
CA GLU A 18 6.09 -0.09 1.70
C GLU A 18 4.69 -0.29 1.07
N LEU A 19 4.50 -1.40 0.34
CA LEU A 19 3.19 -1.79 -0.18
C LEU A 19 2.17 -2.07 0.93
N ALA A 20 2.55 -2.80 1.97
CA ALA A 20 1.68 -3.11 3.09
C ALA A 20 1.21 -1.83 3.80
N ILE A 21 2.13 -0.89 4.05
CA ILE A 21 1.80 0.40 4.67
C ILE A 21 0.89 1.23 3.75
N SER A 22 1.15 1.27 2.45
CA SER A 22 0.29 1.97 1.50
C SER A 22 -1.12 1.41 1.44
N VAL A 23 -1.28 0.08 1.44
CA VAL A 23 -2.59 -0.57 1.43
C VAL A 23 -3.34 -0.35 2.74
N LEU A 24 -2.67 -0.57 3.88
CA LEU A 24 -3.28 -0.37 5.20
C LEU A 24 -3.64 1.10 5.43
N GLY A 25 -2.74 2.03 5.06
CA GLY A 25 -2.97 3.46 5.16
C GLY A 25 -4.11 3.93 4.25
N GLY A 26 -4.13 3.46 3.00
CA GLY A 26 -5.22 3.74 2.05
C GLY A 26 -6.56 3.20 2.54
N GLY A 27 -6.60 1.96 3.02
CA GLY A 27 -7.80 1.34 3.58
C GLY A 27 -8.31 2.04 4.84
N PHE A 28 -7.41 2.43 5.75
CA PHE A 28 -7.75 3.16 6.97
C PHE A 28 -8.33 4.54 6.66
N LEU A 29 -7.69 5.30 5.77
CA LEU A 29 -8.20 6.59 5.30
C LEU A 29 -9.54 6.45 4.58
N GLY A 30 -9.66 5.46 3.68
CA GLY A 30 -10.88 5.19 2.93
C GLY A 30 -12.05 4.83 3.83
N TYR A 31 -11.81 3.99 4.85
CA TYR A 31 -12.83 3.66 5.86
C TYR A 31 -13.23 4.88 6.68
N PHE A 32 -12.26 5.68 7.14
CA PHE A 32 -12.55 6.85 7.96
C PHE A 32 -13.36 7.88 7.19
N ILE A 33 -12.97 8.16 5.94
CA ILE A 33 -13.72 9.05 5.04
C ILE A 33 -15.12 8.48 4.76
N GLY A 34 -15.22 7.19 4.41
CA GLY A 34 -16.50 6.55 4.14
C GLY A 34 -17.45 6.58 5.34
N ARG A 35 -16.92 6.41 6.56
CA ARG A 35 -17.69 6.46 7.81
C ARG A 35 -18.33 7.83 8.06
N VAL A 36 -17.74 8.93 7.59
CA VAL A 36 -18.34 10.27 7.70
C VAL A 36 -19.66 10.36 6.93
N PHE A 37 -19.79 9.61 5.82
CA PHE A 37 -21.00 9.61 4.98
C PHE A 37 -22.02 8.53 5.38
N GLY A 38 -21.71 7.70 6.38
CA GLY A 38 -22.58 6.66 6.91
C GLY A 38 -21.97 5.25 6.81
N GLU A 39 -22.61 4.29 7.47
CA GLU A 39 -22.05 2.95 7.69
C GLU A 39 -21.94 2.14 6.38
N THR A 40 -22.91 2.29 5.46
CA THR A 40 -22.87 1.71 4.11
C THR A 40 -21.68 2.25 3.30
N TRP A 41 -21.37 3.55 3.45
CA TRP A 41 -20.26 4.20 2.74
C TRP A 41 -18.91 3.84 3.34
N ALA A 42 -18.85 3.42 4.61
CA ALA A 42 -17.61 2.97 5.25
C ALA A 42 -17.02 1.71 4.57
N ALA A 43 -17.87 0.75 4.19
CA ALA A 43 -17.43 -0.48 3.51
C ALA A 43 -16.93 -0.18 2.08
N ILE A 44 -17.62 0.71 1.36
CA ILE A 44 -17.23 1.16 0.02
C ILE A 44 -15.92 1.96 0.10
N GLY A 45 -15.83 2.88 1.06
CA GLY A 45 -14.65 3.70 1.31
C GLY A 45 -13.42 2.85 1.66
N LEU A 46 -13.57 1.85 2.54
CA LEU A 46 -12.49 0.89 2.85
C LEU A 46 -12.00 0.17 1.58
N SER A 47 -12.93 -0.36 0.79
CA SER A 47 -12.61 -1.12 -0.43
C SER A 47 -11.88 -0.24 -1.46
N MET A 48 -12.38 0.97 -1.70
CA MET A 48 -11.74 1.94 -2.60
C MET A 48 -10.39 2.41 -2.06
N GLY A 49 -10.28 2.62 -0.75
CA GLY A 49 -9.03 3.00 -0.09
C GLY A 49 -7.94 1.94 -0.20
N ILE A 50 -8.29 0.66 -0.05
CA ILE A 50 -7.38 -0.47 -0.26
C ILE A 50 -6.89 -0.51 -1.71
N ILE A 51 -7.80 -0.36 -2.68
CA ILE A 51 -7.47 -0.38 -4.12
C ILE A 51 -6.55 0.78 -4.48
N LEU A 52 -6.89 2.00 -4.06
CA LEU A 52 -6.08 3.20 -4.31
C LEU A 52 -4.73 3.13 -3.59
N GLY A 53 -4.69 2.62 -2.36
CA GLY A 53 -3.47 2.38 -1.60
C GLY A 53 -2.56 1.36 -2.31
N PHE A 54 -3.13 0.28 -2.85
CA PHE A 54 -2.39 -0.70 -3.62
C PHE A 54 -1.81 -0.12 -4.91
N ILE A 55 -2.63 0.58 -5.71
CA ILE A 55 -2.20 1.20 -6.98
C ILE A 55 -1.13 2.27 -6.71
N GLY A 56 -1.32 3.12 -5.70
CA GLY A 56 -0.36 4.14 -5.32
C GLY A 56 0.96 3.55 -4.81
N GLY A 57 0.90 2.51 -3.99
CA GLY A 57 2.07 1.77 -3.52
C GLY A 57 2.84 1.13 -4.69
N MET A 58 2.14 0.44 -5.59
CA MET A 58 2.75 -0.13 -6.78
C MET A 58 3.37 0.93 -7.69
N TYR A 59 2.69 2.05 -7.93
CA TYR A 59 3.22 3.14 -8.75
C TYR A 59 4.51 3.72 -8.14
N SER A 60 4.54 3.93 -6.83
CA SER A 60 5.75 4.40 -6.12
C SER A 60 6.92 3.43 -6.31
N ILE A 61 6.67 2.13 -6.18
CA ILE A 61 7.68 1.08 -6.36
C ILE A 61 8.16 1.05 -7.81
N ILE A 62 7.26 1.04 -8.79
CA ILE A 62 7.62 0.99 -10.21
C ILE A 62 8.49 2.20 -10.56
N LYS A 63 8.08 3.41 -10.19
CA LYS A 63 8.83 4.65 -10.43
C LYS A 63 10.21 4.67 -9.75
N ARG A 64 10.36 3.97 -8.64
CA ARG A 64 11.62 3.93 -7.89
C ARG A 64 12.60 2.89 -8.43
N PHE A 65 12.11 1.91 -9.20
CA PHE A 65 12.89 0.76 -9.66
C PHE A 65 13.05 0.71 -11.18
N TRP A 66 12.26 1.47 -11.93
CA TRP A 66 12.29 1.60 -13.38
C TRP A 66 12.60 3.05 -13.76
#